data_AF-A0A959Y386-F1
#
_entry.id   AF-A0A959Y386-F1
#
_cell.length_a   1.000
_cell.length_b   1.000
_cell.length_c   1.000
_cell.angle_alpha   90.00
_cell.angle_beta   90.00
_cell.angle_gamma   90.00
#
_symmetry.space_group_name_H-M   'P 1'
#
loop_
_entity.id
_entity.type
_entity.pdbx_description
1 polymer ?
#
loop_
_entity_poly.entity_id
_entity_poly.type
_entity_poly.pdbx_seq_one_letter_code
_entity_poly.pdbx_strand_id
1 'polypeptide(L)'
;MESRIPFKITKSYIKANSLYIGRRGMESFGVEAGDQLIVNAAEAPDMEATGKLNANGAISGMYPIYERLALREGDIVELERIAARTVRIRVMERATQAASGPQGEVLPAPPRSDEGQDQVSEDVYEGVFRRMGLRHKHIELFVPENLNRWEPATETDVYMAFGVLQDLTGYLYCCGTSKELLNDLGWNASGAKPDAVLIDAGTYEYMLAEFKMRSSDFKRNHAADEVDVLVVWKDDEADRSTLPAIVLCLHDISLEAAHQRLG
;
A
#
# COMPACT_ATOMS: atom_id res chain seq x y z
N MET A 1 -6.52 12.59 -29.27
CA MET A 1 -6.38 12.11 -27.88
C MET A 1 -4.99 12.50 -27.43
N GLU A 2 -4.87 13.31 -26.38
CA GLU A 2 -3.56 13.75 -25.89
C GLU A 2 -2.84 12.56 -25.24
N SER A 3 -1.74 12.13 -25.85
CA SER A 3 -0.91 11.02 -25.34
C SER A 3 0.09 11.47 -24.29
N ARG A 4 0.06 12.75 -23.89
CA ARG A 4 1.06 13.42 -23.06
C ARG A 4 0.41 14.17 -21.93
N ILE A 5 0.94 14.01 -20.72
CA ILE A 5 0.39 14.58 -19.51
C ILE A 5 1.51 15.25 -18.73
N PRO A 6 1.58 16.60 -18.74
CA PRO A 6 2.49 17.31 -17.87
C PRO A 6 1.91 17.36 -16.44
N PHE A 7 2.75 17.15 -15.44
CA PHE A 7 2.40 17.41 -14.05
C PHE A 7 3.60 17.84 -13.21
N LYS A 8 3.29 18.53 -12.12
CA LYS A 8 4.28 19.01 -11.15
C LYS A 8 4.48 17.98 -10.05
N ILE A 9 5.73 17.64 -9.76
CA ILE A 9 6.10 16.80 -8.63
C ILE A 9 5.83 17.56 -7.33
N THR A 10 5.08 16.93 -6.43
CA THR A 10 4.73 17.49 -5.12
C THR A 10 5.40 16.71 -4.00
N LYS A 11 5.47 17.30 -2.81
CA LYS A 11 6.02 16.65 -1.61
C LYS A 11 5.31 15.33 -1.27
N SER A 12 4.00 15.22 -1.52
CA SER A 12 3.24 13.99 -1.26
C SER A 12 3.64 12.86 -2.19
N TYR A 13 3.93 13.15 -3.46
CA TYR A 13 4.34 12.15 -4.45
C TYR A 13 5.74 11.60 -4.14
N ILE A 14 6.65 12.45 -3.70
CA ILE A 14 8.00 12.04 -3.25
C ILE A 14 7.89 11.12 -2.03
N LYS A 15 7.12 11.52 -1.00
CA LYS A 15 6.93 10.71 0.20
C LYS A 15 6.33 9.34 -0.11
N ALA A 16 5.41 9.28 -1.07
CA ALA A 16 4.75 8.04 -1.47
C ALA A 16 5.52 7.24 -2.53
N ASN A 17 6.66 7.76 -3.04
CA ASN A 17 7.38 7.22 -4.20
C ASN A 17 6.41 6.86 -5.33
N SER A 18 5.53 7.80 -5.69
CA SER A 18 4.48 7.60 -6.68
C SER A 18 4.51 8.63 -7.80
N LEU A 19 3.99 8.27 -8.96
CA LEU A 19 3.73 9.21 -10.07
C LEU A 19 2.23 9.34 -10.28
N TYR A 20 1.75 10.54 -10.59
CA TYR A 20 0.31 10.82 -10.67
C TYR A 20 -0.09 11.15 -12.10
N ILE A 21 -0.92 10.30 -12.71
CA ILE A 21 -1.55 10.54 -14.02
C ILE A 21 -2.98 11.09 -13.88
N GLY A 22 -3.61 10.86 -12.72
CA GLY A 22 -5.00 11.26 -12.44
C GLY A 22 -6.03 10.60 -13.35
N ARG A 23 -7.33 10.84 -13.10
CA ARG A 23 -8.41 10.23 -13.88
C ARG A 23 -8.35 10.53 -15.38
N ARG A 24 -8.04 11.77 -15.74
CA ARG A 24 -7.84 12.16 -17.15
C ARG A 24 -6.71 11.37 -17.80
N GLY A 25 -5.64 11.08 -17.06
CA GLY A 25 -4.56 10.28 -17.58
C GLY A 25 -4.89 8.80 -17.70
N MET A 26 -5.69 8.28 -16.77
CA MET A 26 -6.24 6.93 -16.86
C MET A 26 -7.07 6.76 -18.14
N GLU A 27 -7.97 7.70 -18.41
CA GLU A 27 -8.80 7.73 -19.63
C GLU A 27 -7.94 7.86 -20.90
N SER A 28 -7.02 8.83 -20.94
CA SER A 28 -6.14 9.07 -22.09
C SER A 28 -5.21 7.88 -22.38
N PHE A 29 -4.75 7.19 -21.33
CA PHE A 29 -3.88 6.03 -21.48
C PHE A 29 -4.67 4.72 -21.63
N GLY A 30 -5.99 4.73 -21.46
CA GLY A 30 -6.82 3.53 -21.52
C GLY A 30 -6.40 2.50 -20.47
N VAL A 31 -6.23 2.95 -19.23
CA VAL A 31 -5.80 2.15 -18.08
C VAL A 31 -6.77 2.36 -16.92
N GLU A 32 -6.92 1.35 -16.07
CA GLU A 32 -7.89 1.29 -14.98
C GLU A 32 -7.19 1.01 -13.64
N ALA A 33 -7.89 1.28 -12.55
CA ALA A 33 -7.38 1.00 -11.22
C ALA A 33 -7.06 -0.50 -11.10
N GLY A 34 -5.91 -0.81 -10.52
CA GLY A 34 -5.41 -2.18 -10.40
C GLY A 34 -4.41 -2.56 -11.49
N ASP A 35 -4.36 -1.84 -12.60
CA ASP A 35 -3.42 -2.12 -13.68
C ASP A 35 -1.97 -1.93 -13.26
N GLN A 36 -1.10 -2.80 -13.78
CA GLN A 36 0.34 -2.68 -13.62
C GLN A 36 0.92 -1.90 -14.81
N LEU A 37 1.68 -0.85 -14.51
CA LEU A 37 2.32 0.03 -15.50
C LEU A 37 3.83 -0.03 -15.37
N ILE A 38 4.50 -0.08 -16.51
CA ILE A 38 5.94 0.04 -16.65
C ILE A 38 6.26 1.49 -16.99
N VAL A 39 7.14 2.13 -16.23
CA VAL A 39 7.56 3.51 -16.41
C VAL A 39 9.04 3.56 -16.78
N ASN A 40 9.35 4.13 -17.94
CA ASN A 40 10.71 4.22 -18.45
C ASN A 40 11.16 5.68 -18.50
N ALA A 41 12.41 5.93 -18.14
CA ALA A 41 12.99 7.26 -18.26
C ALA A 41 13.39 7.56 -19.72
N ALA A 42 12.98 8.71 -20.25
CA ALA A 42 13.40 9.14 -21.59
C ALA A 42 14.92 9.33 -21.67
N GLU A 43 15.54 9.79 -20.58
CA GLU A 43 16.98 10.03 -20.48
C GLU A 43 17.78 8.77 -20.10
N ALA A 44 17.12 7.66 -19.74
CA ALA A 44 17.73 6.38 -19.40
C ALA A 44 16.83 5.21 -19.89
N PRO A 45 16.91 4.83 -21.18
CA PRO A 45 15.99 3.86 -21.79
C PRO A 45 16.12 2.43 -21.25
N ASP A 46 17.26 2.12 -20.63
CA ASP A 46 17.59 0.86 -19.95
C ASP A 46 16.95 0.76 -18.57
N MET A 47 16.33 1.84 -18.10
CA MET A 47 15.74 1.93 -16.79
C MET A 47 14.22 1.81 -16.84
N GLU A 48 13.69 0.85 -16.09
CA GLU A 48 12.26 0.63 -15.94
C GLU A 48 11.88 0.56 -14.46
N ALA A 49 10.73 1.11 -14.12
CA ALA A 49 10.09 0.90 -12.82
C ALA A 49 8.67 0.40 -13.06
N THR A 50 8.26 -0.62 -12.30
CA THR A 50 6.93 -1.21 -12.43
C THR A 50 6.10 -0.86 -11.21
N GLY A 51 4.90 -0.35 -11.44
CA GLY A 51 4.00 0.13 -10.39
C GLY A 51 2.55 -0.27 -10.60
N LYS A 52 1.79 -0.37 -9.51
CA LYS A 52 0.34 -0.60 -9.57
C LYS A 52 -0.39 0.73 -9.53
N LEU A 53 -1.35 0.91 -10.43
CA LEU A 53 -2.18 2.10 -10.53
C LEU A 53 -3.34 2.01 -9.52
N ASN A 54 -3.55 3.04 -8.71
CA ASN A 54 -4.70 3.11 -7.80
C ASN A 54 -5.89 3.87 -8.42
N ALA A 55 -7.05 3.84 -7.76
CA ALA A 55 -8.28 4.51 -8.20
C ALA A 55 -8.17 6.04 -8.34
N ASN A 56 -7.16 6.66 -7.73
CA ASN A 56 -6.91 8.08 -7.85
C ASN A 56 -6.00 8.43 -9.03
N GLY A 57 -5.43 7.43 -9.72
CA GLY A 57 -4.49 7.63 -10.82
C GLY A 57 -3.04 7.82 -10.36
N ALA A 58 -2.67 7.29 -9.19
CA ALA A 58 -1.28 7.23 -8.73
C ALA A 58 -0.67 5.86 -9.00
N ILE A 59 0.54 5.85 -9.55
CA ILE A 59 1.36 4.67 -9.84
C ILE A 59 2.36 4.51 -8.70
N SER A 60 2.29 3.40 -7.95
CA SER A 60 3.21 3.10 -6.84
C SER A 60 4.57 2.60 -7.33
N GLY A 61 5.55 2.42 -6.43
CA GLY A 61 6.82 1.74 -6.77
C GLY A 61 7.79 2.57 -7.62
N MET A 62 7.62 3.88 -7.67
CA MET A 62 8.38 4.77 -8.54
C MET A 62 9.72 5.24 -7.93
N TYR A 63 10.12 4.69 -6.78
CA TYR A 63 11.39 5.02 -6.14
C TYR A 63 12.59 5.01 -7.10
N PRO A 64 12.77 3.98 -7.97
CA PRO A 64 13.88 3.99 -8.92
C PRO A 64 13.86 5.23 -9.82
N ILE A 65 12.67 5.68 -10.26
CA ILE A 65 12.52 6.83 -11.15
C ILE A 65 12.93 8.11 -10.41
N TYR A 66 12.47 8.27 -9.17
CA TYR A 66 12.86 9.41 -8.33
C TYR A 66 14.37 9.47 -8.09
N GLU A 67 14.98 8.33 -7.76
CA GLU A 67 16.41 8.23 -7.50
C GLU A 67 17.23 8.52 -8.77
N ARG A 68 16.91 7.88 -9.89
CA ARG A 68 17.69 7.98 -11.13
C ARG A 68 17.57 9.34 -11.79
N LEU A 69 16.36 9.89 -11.85
CA LEU A 69 16.12 11.21 -12.42
C LEU A 69 16.34 12.33 -11.40
N ALA A 70 16.70 12.02 -10.16
CA ALA A 70 16.84 12.98 -9.07
C ALA A 70 15.65 13.95 -9.00
N LEU A 71 14.42 13.43 -9.12
CA LEU A 71 13.20 14.24 -9.15
C LEU A 71 12.99 14.93 -7.80
N ARG A 72 12.65 16.22 -7.85
CA ARG A 72 12.43 17.05 -6.65
C ARG A 72 11.07 17.71 -6.66
N GLU A 73 10.68 18.20 -5.48
CA GLU A 73 9.47 18.99 -5.35
C GLU A 73 9.58 20.22 -6.26
N GLY A 74 8.56 20.41 -7.09
CA GLY A 74 8.51 21.51 -8.05
C GLY A 74 8.96 21.17 -9.46
N ASP A 75 9.63 20.04 -9.69
CA ASP A 75 9.98 19.59 -11.04
C ASP A 75 8.70 19.37 -11.86
N ILE A 76 8.72 19.76 -13.14
CA ILE A 76 7.64 19.49 -14.09
C ILE A 76 8.10 18.34 -14.98
N VAL A 77 7.31 17.28 -14.97
CA VAL A 77 7.57 16.08 -15.77
C VAL A 77 6.41 15.84 -16.72
N GLU A 78 6.69 15.22 -17.86
CA GLU A 78 5.70 14.80 -18.85
C GLU A 78 5.69 13.27 -18.92
N LEU A 79 4.49 12.69 -18.90
CA LEU A 79 4.28 11.27 -19.14
C LEU A 79 3.68 11.05 -20.52
N GLU A 80 4.31 10.20 -21.32
CA GLU A 80 3.88 9.81 -22.65
C GLU A 80 3.57 8.31 -22.69
N ARG A 81 2.38 7.92 -23.15
CA ARG A 81 2.09 6.50 -23.40
C ARG A 81 2.84 6.03 -24.64
N ILE A 82 3.69 5.02 -24.48
CA ILE A 82 4.47 4.44 -25.59
C ILE A 82 4.00 3.03 -25.97
N ALA A 83 3.32 2.32 -25.07
CA ALA A 83 2.67 1.04 -25.35
C ALA A 83 1.44 0.85 -24.44
N ALA A 84 0.75 -0.29 -24.57
CA ALA A 84 -0.50 -0.56 -23.85
C ALA A 84 -0.39 -0.33 -22.33
N ARG A 85 0.73 -0.75 -21.73
CA ARG A 85 1.04 -0.67 -20.30
C ARG A 85 2.36 0.01 -19.99
N THR A 86 2.93 0.71 -20.97
CA THR A 86 4.25 1.34 -20.83
C THR A 86 4.14 2.84 -21.04
N VAL A 87 4.63 3.58 -20.06
CA VAL A 87 4.67 5.04 -20.01
C VAL A 87 6.12 5.49 -20.00
N ARG A 88 6.44 6.53 -20.75
CA ARG A 88 7.74 7.20 -20.72
C ARG A 88 7.63 8.48 -19.93
N ILE A 89 8.51 8.67 -18.95
CA ILE A 89 8.66 9.93 -18.22
C ILE A 89 9.80 10.76 -18.83
N ARG A 90 9.58 12.07 -18.96
CA ARG A 90 10.61 13.06 -19.33
C ARG A 90 10.57 14.22 -18.37
N VAL A 91 11.72 14.72 -17.96
CA VAL A 91 11.77 15.96 -17.17
C VAL A 91 11.72 17.16 -18.12
N MET A 92 10.68 17.97 -17.99
CA MET A 92 10.45 19.13 -18.88
C MET A 92 11.09 20.39 -18.31
N GLU A 93 10.89 20.61 -17.01
CA GLU A 93 11.44 21.77 -16.30
C GLU A 93 11.91 21.32 -14.92
N ARG A 94 13.12 21.73 -14.54
CA ARG A 94 13.62 21.54 -13.18
C ARG A 94 13.19 22.72 -12.34
N ALA A 95 12.78 22.45 -11.11
CA ALA A 95 12.56 23.52 -10.14
C ALA A 95 13.82 24.37 -10.05
N THR A 96 13.74 25.63 -10.45
CA THR A 96 14.79 26.61 -10.20
C THR A 96 14.84 26.84 -8.69
N GLN A 97 16.04 26.77 -8.10
CA GLN A 97 16.24 27.10 -6.69
C GLN A 97 15.91 28.58 -6.49
N ALA A 98 14.65 28.89 -6.19
CA ALA A 98 14.19 30.24 -5.86
C ALA A 98 13.69 30.26 -4.41
N ALA A 99 14.49 30.93 -3.58
CA ALA A 99 14.17 31.52 -2.28
C ALA A 99 13.38 30.67 -1.27
N SER A 100 14.15 30.02 -0.42
CA SER A 100 13.83 29.65 0.96
C SER A 100 12.97 30.71 1.69
N GLY A 101 11.69 30.41 1.93
CA GLY A 101 10.91 30.95 3.05
C GLY A 101 11.12 30.07 4.29
N PRO A 102 10.95 30.60 5.52
CA PRO A 102 11.87 30.44 6.64
C PRO A 102 12.23 28.96 6.87
N GLN A 103 13.47 28.65 6.53
CA GLN A 103 14.12 27.41 6.91
C GLN A 103 14.22 27.37 8.44
N GLY A 104 13.64 26.34 9.05
CA GLY A 104 14.22 25.81 10.28
C GLY A 104 15.70 25.52 9.99
N GLU A 105 16.58 26.03 10.84
CA GLU A 105 18.04 26.07 10.69
C GLU A 105 18.60 24.84 9.98
N VAL A 106 19.02 25.03 8.72
CA VAL A 106 19.98 24.17 8.06
C VAL A 106 21.33 24.84 8.23
N LEU A 107 22.20 24.20 9.01
CA LEU A 107 23.60 24.61 9.19
C LEU A 107 24.29 24.78 7.83
N PRO A 108 25.20 25.77 7.68
CA PRO A 108 25.86 26.03 6.42
C PRO A 108 26.78 24.86 6.05
N ALA A 109 26.71 24.42 4.79
CA ALA A 109 27.68 23.49 4.23
C ALA A 109 29.07 24.17 4.18
N PRO A 110 30.13 23.50 4.66
CA PRO A 110 31.47 24.07 4.60
C PRO A 110 31.99 24.10 3.15
N PRO A 111 32.94 25.00 2.84
CA PRO A 111 33.45 25.18 1.49
C PRO A 111 34.18 23.93 1.02
N ARG A 112 33.95 23.53 -0.23
CA ARG A 112 34.73 22.49 -0.90
C ARG A 112 36.14 23.01 -1.15
N SER A 113 37.09 22.61 -0.32
CA SER A 113 38.49 22.55 -0.71
C SER A 113 38.73 21.19 -1.37
N ASP A 114 39.06 21.23 -2.66
CA ASP A 114 39.87 20.17 -3.26
C ASP A 114 41.14 20.01 -2.41
N GLU A 115 41.58 18.76 -2.22
CA GLU A 115 42.72 18.32 -1.40
C GLU A 115 42.40 17.93 0.05
N GLY A 116 42.46 16.62 0.32
CA GLY A 116 42.45 16.05 1.68
C GLY A 116 41.45 14.90 1.81
N GLN A 117 41.91 13.68 1.56
CA GLN A 117 41.25 12.47 2.06
C GLN A 117 41.21 12.54 3.59
N ASP A 118 40.06 12.84 4.19
CA ASP A 118 39.81 12.49 5.59
C ASP A 118 38.33 12.21 5.83
N GLN A 119 38.08 10.91 6.01
CA GLN A 119 37.06 10.25 6.82
C GLN A 119 35.78 11.05 7.13
N VAL A 120 34.82 10.98 6.21
CA VAL A 120 33.42 11.01 6.60
C VAL A 120 33.17 9.69 7.33
N SER A 121 33.07 9.70 8.67
CA SER A 121 32.41 8.58 9.34
C SER A 121 30.93 8.69 8.99
N GLU A 122 30.54 8.09 7.88
CA GLU A 122 29.16 7.68 7.69
C GLU A 122 28.86 6.77 8.88
N ASP A 123 28.02 7.23 9.81
CA ASP A 123 27.33 6.33 10.72
C ASP A 123 26.45 5.45 9.84
N VAL A 124 27.05 4.40 9.28
CA VAL A 124 26.35 3.37 8.50
C VAL A 124 25.37 2.75 9.48
N TYR A 125 24.10 3.10 9.34
CA TYR A 125 23.04 2.51 10.14
C TYR A 125 23.14 0.99 10.05
N GLU A 126 23.61 0.37 11.14
CA GLU A 126 23.68 -1.06 11.22
C GLU A 126 22.28 -1.58 11.58
N GLY A 127 21.56 -2.03 10.55
CA GLY A 127 20.22 -2.61 10.72
C GLY A 127 20.22 -3.73 11.75
N VAL A 128 19.12 -3.82 12.51
CA VAL A 128 18.97 -4.74 13.66
C VAL A 128 19.36 -6.18 13.31
N PHE A 129 18.97 -6.68 12.14
CA PHE A 129 19.32 -8.02 11.68
C PHE A 129 20.82 -8.25 11.59
N ARG A 130 21.57 -7.26 11.08
CA ARG A 130 23.02 -7.33 10.96
C ARG A 130 23.67 -7.20 12.35
N ARG A 131 23.27 -6.16 13.11
CA ARG A 131 23.79 -5.89 14.46
C ARG A 131 23.60 -7.06 15.41
N MET A 132 22.51 -7.81 15.28
CA MET A 132 22.19 -8.96 16.12
C MET A 132 22.56 -10.31 15.49
N GLY A 133 23.16 -10.34 14.30
CA GLY A 133 23.52 -11.59 13.61
C GLY A 133 22.32 -12.49 13.29
N LEU A 134 21.15 -11.91 13.04
CA LEU A 134 19.92 -12.66 12.76
C LEU A 134 19.99 -13.29 11.36
N ARG A 135 19.46 -14.51 11.24
CA ARG A 135 19.36 -15.20 9.95
C ARG A 135 18.25 -14.58 9.11
N HIS A 136 18.55 -14.35 7.84
CA HIS A 136 17.53 -13.99 6.86
C HIS A 136 16.68 -15.23 6.57
N LYS A 137 15.37 -15.11 6.72
CA LYS A 137 14.39 -16.09 6.26
C LYS A 137 13.52 -15.42 5.20
N HIS A 138 13.47 -15.99 4.01
CA HIS A 138 12.53 -15.51 3.00
C HIS A 138 11.11 -15.86 3.46
N ILE A 139 10.23 -14.86 3.49
CA ILE A 139 8.82 -15.00 3.77
C ILE A 139 8.12 -14.44 2.53
N GLU A 140 7.39 -15.30 1.83
CA GLU A 140 6.68 -14.88 0.64
C GLU A 140 5.51 -13.97 1.05
N LEU A 141 5.37 -12.82 0.37
CA LEU A 141 4.23 -11.94 0.56
C LEU A 141 3.00 -12.56 -0.09
N PHE A 142 1.85 -12.43 0.55
CA PHE A 142 0.61 -12.89 -0.03
C PHE A 142 0.26 -12.10 -1.30
N VAL A 143 -0.05 -12.84 -2.37
CA VAL A 143 -0.74 -12.34 -3.56
C VAL A 143 -1.75 -13.40 -3.98
N PRO A 144 -2.92 -13.07 -4.55
CA PRO A 144 -3.91 -14.10 -4.90
C PRO A 144 -3.35 -15.25 -5.74
N GLU A 145 -2.39 -14.97 -6.62
CA GLU A 145 -1.77 -15.92 -7.54
C GLU A 145 -0.85 -16.95 -6.85
N ASN A 146 -0.42 -16.72 -5.61
CA ASN A 146 0.45 -17.64 -4.87
C ASN A 146 -0.29 -18.51 -3.86
N LEU A 147 -1.62 -18.61 -3.94
CA LEU A 147 -2.45 -19.41 -3.01
C LEU A 147 -1.99 -20.87 -2.86
N ASN A 148 -1.41 -21.49 -3.90
CA ASN A 148 -0.93 -22.88 -3.82
C ASN A 148 0.34 -23.07 -2.98
N ARG A 149 1.04 -21.99 -2.63
CA ARG A 149 2.32 -22.03 -1.90
C ARG A 149 2.39 -21.06 -0.72
N TRP A 150 1.34 -20.26 -0.54
CA TRP A 150 1.19 -19.34 0.57
C TRP A 150 -0.02 -19.74 1.42
N GLU A 151 0.20 -19.83 2.73
CA GLU A 151 -0.84 -20.07 3.73
C GLU A 151 -0.47 -19.19 4.95
N PRO A 152 -1.45 -18.53 5.59
CA PRO A 152 -1.17 -17.74 6.77
C PRO A 152 -0.65 -18.64 7.90
N ALA A 153 0.36 -18.17 8.62
CA ALA A 153 0.87 -18.88 9.80
C ALA A 153 0.17 -18.41 11.08
N THR A 154 -0.30 -17.16 11.07
CA THR A 154 -0.88 -16.46 12.22
C THR A 154 -2.04 -15.57 11.81
N GLU A 155 -2.84 -15.14 12.79
CA GLU A 155 -3.91 -14.17 12.56
C GLU A 155 -3.36 -12.89 11.90
N THR A 156 -2.17 -12.42 12.29
CA THR A 156 -1.49 -11.26 11.66
C THR A 156 -1.39 -11.37 10.14
N ASP A 157 -1.15 -12.57 9.61
CA ASP A 157 -1.07 -12.81 8.17
C ASP A 157 -2.46 -12.67 7.50
N VAL A 158 -3.55 -12.91 8.23
CA VAL A 158 -4.94 -12.68 7.77
C VAL A 158 -5.22 -11.19 7.62
N TYR A 159 -4.73 -10.33 8.53
CA TYR A 159 -4.82 -8.88 8.36
C TYR A 159 -4.09 -8.41 7.10
N MET A 160 -2.89 -8.97 6.86
CA MET A 160 -2.14 -8.67 5.64
C MET A 160 -2.90 -9.12 4.39
N ALA A 161 -3.46 -10.34 4.40
CA ALA A 161 -4.26 -10.86 3.29
C ALA A 161 -5.51 -9.99 3.03
N PHE A 162 -6.21 -9.58 4.10
CA PHE A 162 -7.33 -8.65 3.99
C PHE A 162 -6.92 -7.34 3.34
N GLY A 163 -5.79 -6.75 3.75
CA GLY A 163 -5.30 -5.51 3.16
C GLY A 163 -5.05 -5.61 1.64
N VAL A 164 -4.61 -6.78 1.16
CA VAL A 164 -4.42 -7.07 -0.28
C VAL A 164 -5.76 -7.28 -1.00
N LEU A 165 -6.76 -7.85 -0.32
CA LEU A 165 -8.05 -8.25 -0.88
C LEU A 165 -9.20 -7.26 -0.60
N GLN A 166 -9.00 -6.21 0.19
CA GLN A 166 -10.10 -5.36 0.69
C GLN A 166 -10.99 -4.79 -0.42
N ASP A 167 -10.40 -4.46 -1.58
CA ASP A 167 -11.14 -3.97 -2.74
C ASP A 167 -12.11 -5.00 -3.34
N LEU A 168 -11.94 -6.28 -3.00
CA LEU A 168 -12.79 -7.40 -3.45
C LEU A 168 -13.83 -7.82 -2.40
N THR A 169 -13.80 -7.28 -1.19
CA THR A 169 -14.72 -7.68 -0.11
C THR A 169 -15.91 -6.74 0.02
N GLY A 170 -15.81 -5.51 -0.49
CA GLY A 170 -16.77 -4.44 -0.21
C GLY A 170 -16.58 -3.75 1.15
N TYR A 171 -15.50 -4.09 1.88
CA TYR A 171 -15.17 -3.49 3.18
C TYR A 171 -13.79 -2.84 3.14
N LEU A 172 -13.70 -1.62 3.66
CA LEU A 172 -12.46 -0.87 3.75
C LEU A 172 -11.90 -0.93 5.18
N TYR A 173 -10.60 -1.16 5.30
CA TYR A 173 -9.94 -1.07 6.60
C TYR A 173 -9.91 0.38 7.09
N CYS A 174 -10.48 0.65 8.27
CA CYS A 174 -10.36 1.95 8.92
C CYS A 174 -9.16 1.97 9.88
N CYS A 175 -9.25 1.18 10.97
CA CYS A 175 -8.20 1.12 11.99
C CYS A 175 -8.35 -0.12 12.88
N GLY A 176 -7.27 -0.47 13.60
CA GLY A 176 -7.34 -1.44 14.69
C GLY A 176 -8.00 -0.81 15.91
N THR A 177 -8.74 -1.60 16.69
CA THR A 177 -9.39 -1.05 17.88
C THR A 177 -8.42 -1.00 19.07
N SER A 178 -8.52 0.07 19.84
CA SER A 178 -7.95 0.14 21.19
C SER A 178 -9.09 0.24 22.22
N LYS A 179 -8.77 0.01 23.49
CA LYS A 179 -9.75 0.16 24.57
C LYS A 179 -10.25 1.61 24.65
N GLU A 180 -9.36 2.56 24.44
CA GLU A 180 -9.66 4.00 24.43
C GLU A 180 -10.64 4.34 23.31
N LEU A 181 -10.34 3.90 22.07
CA LEU A 181 -11.23 4.12 20.93
C LEU A 181 -12.62 3.52 21.18
N LEU A 182 -12.70 2.29 21.67
CA LEU A 182 -13.97 1.63 21.93
C LEU A 182 -14.78 2.34 23.02
N ASN A 183 -14.12 2.83 24.07
CA ASN A 183 -14.78 3.65 25.08
C ASN A 183 -15.32 4.95 24.48
N ASP A 184 -14.56 5.62 23.62
CA ASP A 184 -14.97 6.85 22.95
C ASP A 184 -16.17 6.62 22.01
N LEU A 185 -16.26 5.43 21.41
CA LEU A 185 -17.39 4.98 20.60
C LEU A 185 -18.61 4.53 21.43
N GLY A 186 -18.48 4.50 22.77
CA GLY A 186 -19.55 4.04 23.67
C GLY A 186 -19.75 2.52 23.67
N TRP A 187 -18.78 1.75 23.18
CA TRP A 187 -18.80 0.30 23.24
C TRP A 187 -18.63 -0.16 24.69
N ASN A 188 -19.61 -0.89 25.22
CA ASN A 188 -19.71 -1.27 26.62
C ASN A 188 -19.91 -2.79 26.82
N ALA A 189 -19.61 -3.59 25.79
CA ALA A 189 -19.74 -5.04 25.90
C ALA A 189 -18.72 -5.61 26.89
N SER A 190 -19.13 -6.64 27.62
CA SER A 190 -18.28 -7.37 28.56
C SER A 190 -17.38 -8.41 27.90
N GLY A 191 -17.57 -8.65 26.60
CA GLY A 191 -16.83 -9.64 25.80
C GLY A 191 -15.39 -9.23 25.51
N ALA A 192 -14.73 -10.05 24.70
CA ALA A 192 -13.40 -9.72 24.20
C ALA A 192 -13.45 -8.45 23.34
N LYS A 193 -12.32 -7.74 23.28
CA LYS A 193 -12.15 -6.57 22.43
C LYS A 193 -12.14 -7.03 20.96
N PRO A 194 -12.99 -6.50 20.06
CA PRO A 194 -12.88 -6.81 18.64
C PRO A 194 -11.51 -6.37 18.10
N ASP A 195 -11.07 -6.91 16.98
CA ASP A 195 -9.77 -6.58 16.42
C ASP A 195 -9.70 -5.22 15.72
N ALA A 196 -10.72 -4.88 14.92
CA ALA A 196 -10.68 -3.72 14.03
C ALA A 196 -12.04 -3.04 13.84
N VAL A 197 -11.98 -1.84 13.25
CA VAL A 197 -13.12 -1.13 12.66
C VAL A 197 -12.96 -1.17 11.15
N LEU A 198 -14.01 -1.62 10.46
CA LEU A 198 -14.14 -1.56 9.01
C LEU A 198 -15.18 -0.52 8.61
N ILE A 199 -15.18 -0.15 7.34
CA ILE A 199 -16.25 0.66 6.74
C ILE A 199 -16.88 -0.18 5.62
N ASP A 200 -18.19 -0.37 5.68
CA ASP A 200 -18.95 -0.92 4.56
C ASP A 200 -18.92 0.08 3.41
N ALA A 201 -18.36 -0.29 2.26
CA ALA A 201 -18.19 0.62 1.13
C ALA A 201 -19.51 1.01 0.44
N GLY A 202 -20.58 0.22 0.63
CA GLY A 202 -21.90 0.47 0.07
C GLY A 202 -22.72 1.43 0.92
N THR A 203 -22.67 1.30 2.25
CA THR A 203 -23.46 2.11 3.19
C THR A 203 -22.67 3.23 3.86
N TYR A 204 -21.33 3.15 3.84
CA TYR A 204 -20.42 4.00 4.61
C TYR A 204 -20.59 3.91 6.13
N GLU A 205 -21.18 2.83 6.63
CA GLU A 205 -21.31 2.58 8.06
C GLU A 205 -20.04 1.98 8.66
N TYR A 206 -19.73 2.37 9.91
CA TYR A 206 -18.65 1.77 10.69
C TYR A 206 -19.10 0.43 11.27
N MET A 207 -18.27 -0.59 11.06
CA MET A 207 -18.53 -1.97 11.48
C MET A 207 -17.43 -2.45 12.41
N LEU A 208 -17.78 -3.10 13.51
CA LEU A 208 -16.82 -3.82 14.35
C LEU A 208 -16.46 -5.14 13.66
N ALA A 209 -15.17 -5.44 13.60
CA ALA A 209 -14.67 -6.64 12.94
C ALA A 209 -13.70 -7.43 13.80
N GLU A 210 -13.76 -8.75 13.64
CA GLU A 210 -12.89 -9.72 14.27
C GLU A 210 -12.13 -10.51 13.20
N PHE A 211 -10.84 -10.78 13.43
CA PHE A 211 -9.98 -11.52 12.52
C PHE A 211 -9.60 -12.85 13.14
N LYS A 212 -9.83 -13.94 12.41
CA LYS A 212 -9.50 -15.29 12.87
C LYS A 212 -8.88 -16.10 11.74
N MET A 213 -8.10 -17.12 12.10
CA MET A 213 -7.66 -18.11 11.12
C MET A 213 -8.85 -18.94 10.61
N ARG A 214 -9.76 -19.30 11.51
CA ARG A 214 -10.92 -20.16 11.27
C ARG A 214 -12.18 -19.58 11.89
N SER A 215 -13.33 -19.72 11.23
CA SER A 215 -14.60 -19.25 11.80
C SER A 215 -14.99 -19.98 13.07
N SER A 216 -14.64 -21.26 13.22
CA SER A 216 -14.92 -22.04 14.45
C SER A 216 -14.18 -21.55 15.71
N ASP A 217 -13.15 -20.71 15.56
CA ASP A 217 -12.43 -20.11 16.67
C ASP A 217 -13.14 -18.86 17.24
N PHE A 218 -14.10 -18.27 16.51
CA PHE A 218 -14.78 -17.01 16.89
C PHE A 218 -15.50 -17.10 18.24
N LYS A 219 -16.32 -18.14 18.43
CA LYS A 219 -17.16 -18.35 19.62
C LYS A 219 -16.38 -18.54 20.93
N ARG A 220 -15.05 -18.64 20.88
CA ARG A 220 -14.20 -18.68 22.07
C ARG A 220 -14.10 -17.31 22.74
N ASN A 221 -14.26 -16.24 21.97
CA ASN A 221 -13.97 -14.87 22.39
C ASN A 221 -15.21 -13.96 22.33
N HIS A 222 -16.14 -14.24 21.42
CA HIS A 222 -17.26 -13.36 21.12
C HIS A 222 -18.58 -14.12 20.98
N ALA A 223 -19.68 -13.43 21.28
CA ALA A 223 -21.01 -13.81 20.84
C ALA A 223 -21.30 -13.26 19.43
N ALA A 224 -22.28 -13.85 18.75
CA ALA A 224 -22.65 -13.52 17.37
C ALA A 224 -23.08 -12.06 17.17
N ASP A 225 -23.59 -11.41 18.21
CA ASP A 225 -24.10 -10.03 18.22
C ASP A 225 -23.09 -9.00 18.75
N GLU A 226 -21.87 -9.40 19.10
CA GLU A 226 -20.83 -8.49 19.61
C GLU A 226 -19.94 -7.88 18.50
N VAL A 227 -20.00 -8.45 17.29
CA VAL A 227 -19.18 -8.07 16.13
C VAL A 227 -20.07 -8.08 14.89
N ASP A 228 -19.89 -7.14 13.97
CA ASP A 228 -20.69 -7.05 12.75
C ASP A 228 -20.14 -7.97 11.65
N VAL A 229 -18.80 -8.01 11.52
CA VAL A 229 -18.08 -8.71 10.44
C VAL A 229 -17.00 -9.63 10.99
N LEU A 230 -17.08 -10.92 10.67
CA LEU A 230 -16.01 -11.88 10.93
C LEU A 230 -15.16 -12.08 9.67
N VAL A 231 -13.88 -11.72 9.74
CA VAL A 231 -12.91 -11.95 8.66
C VAL A 231 -12.10 -13.20 8.98
N VAL A 232 -12.14 -14.19 8.10
CA VAL A 232 -11.43 -15.46 8.30
C VAL A 232 -10.60 -15.85 7.10
N TRP A 233 -9.50 -16.57 7.34
CA TRP A 233 -8.85 -17.27 6.23
C TRP A 233 -9.74 -18.42 5.75
N LYS A 234 -10.22 -19.26 6.67
CA LYS A 234 -11.08 -20.41 6.37
C LYS A 234 -12.39 -20.38 7.14
N ASP A 235 -13.50 -20.54 6.43
CA ASP A 235 -14.80 -20.73 7.04
C ASP A 235 -15.10 -22.23 7.25
N ASP A 236 -14.97 -22.74 8.48
CA ASP A 236 -15.17 -24.15 8.82
C ASP A 236 -16.23 -24.41 9.90
N GLU A 237 -16.85 -23.37 10.44
CA GLU A 237 -17.94 -23.49 11.41
C GLU A 237 -19.28 -23.81 10.72
N ALA A 238 -19.90 -24.89 11.16
CA ALA A 238 -21.16 -25.38 10.64
C ALA A 238 -22.36 -24.70 11.31
N ASP A 239 -22.25 -24.35 12.60
CA ASP A 239 -23.32 -23.69 13.34
C ASP A 239 -23.31 -22.18 13.12
N ARG A 240 -24.05 -21.74 12.11
CA ARG A 240 -24.18 -20.31 11.74
C ARG A 240 -24.83 -19.45 12.81
N SER A 241 -25.54 -20.03 13.77
CA SER A 241 -26.13 -19.25 14.87
C SER A 241 -25.08 -18.69 15.85
N THR A 242 -23.85 -19.21 15.80
CA THR A 242 -22.74 -18.78 16.66
C THR A 242 -21.84 -17.72 16.04
N LEU A 243 -22.09 -17.35 14.77
CA LEU A 243 -21.29 -16.40 14.01
C LEU A 243 -22.08 -15.12 13.75
N PRO A 244 -21.40 -13.98 13.51
CA PRO A 244 -22.08 -12.79 13.06
C PRO A 244 -22.70 -12.99 11.67
N ALA A 245 -23.62 -12.10 11.30
CA ALA A 245 -24.36 -12.20 10.05
C ALA A 245 -23.45 -12.15 8.81
N ILE A 246 -22.30 -11.48 8.92
CA ILE A 246 -21.35 -11.31 7.83
C ILE A 246 -20.08 -12.08 8.16
N VAL A 247 -19.73 -13.06 7.30
CA VAL A 247 -18.49 -13.82 7.38
C VAL A 247 -17.75 -13.71 6.05
N LEU A 248 -16.53 -13.19 6.07
CA LEU A 248 -15.67 -13.02 4.91
C LEU A 248 -14.60 -14.12 4.90
N CYS A 249 -14.72 -15.07 3.96
CA CYS A 249 -13.73 -16.12 3.76
C CYS A 249 -12.67 -15.67 2.74
N LEU A 250 -11.53 -15.19 3.22
CA LEU A 250 -10.47 -14.63 2.39
C LEU A 250 -9.83 -15.66 1.45
N HIS A 251 -9.76 -16.93 1.85
CA HIS A 251 -9.25 -17.99 0.98
C HIS A 251 -10.12 -18.14 -0.28
N ASP A 252 -11.45 -18.13 -0.12
CA ASP A 252 -12.38 -18.27 -1.24
C ASP A 252 -12.35 -17.04 -2.16
N ILE A 253 -12.31 -15.85 -1.56
CA ILE A 253 -12.15 -14.57 -2.30
C ILE A 253 -10.81 -14.57 -3.06
N SER A 254 -9.73 -15.06 -2.45
CA SER A 254 -8.43 -15.19 -3.10
C SER A 254 -8.46 -16.15 -4.27
N LEU A 255 -9.13 -17.30 -4.11
CA LEU A 255 -9.25 -18.30 -5.17
C LEU A 255 -10.01 -17.74 -6.37
N GLU A 256 -11.11 -17.02 -6.13
CA GLU A 256 -11.86 -16.34 -7.18
C GLU A 256 -11.01 -15.27 -7.87
N ALA A 257 -10.31 -14.43 -7.10
CA ALA A 257 -9.44 -13.39 -7.62
C ALA A 257 -8.30 -13.95 -8.50
N ALA A 258 -7.72 -15.09 -8.09
CA ALA A 258 -6.69 -15.77 -8.87
C ALA A 258 -7.25 -16.29 -10.20
N HIS A 259 -8.45 -16.89 -10.19
CA HIS A 259 -9.10 -17.37 -11.42
C HIS A 259 -9.42 -16.24 -12.40
N GLN A 260 -9.91 -15.10 -11.92
CA GLN A 260 -10.24 -13.96 -12.79
C GLN A 260 -9.02 -13.36 -13.50
N ARG A 261 -7.82 -13.45 -12.88
CA ARG A 261 -6.58 -12.89 -13.45
C ARG A 261 -5.80 -13.86 -14.33
N LEU A 262 -5.95 -15.16 -14.10
CA LEU A 262 -5.31 -16.21 -14.89
C LEU A 262 -6.15 -16.64 -16.12
N GLY A 263 -7.30 -16.01 -16.32
CA GLY A 263 -8.16 -16.17 -17.51
C GLY A 263 -7.50 -15.73 -18.81
#